data_AF-E7RI49-F1
#
_entry.id   AF-E7RI49-F1
#
_cell.length_a   1.000
_cell.length_b   1.000
_cell.length_c   1.000
_cell.angle_alpha   90.00
_cell.angle_beta   90.00
_cell.angle_gamma   90.00
#
_symmetry.space_group_name_H-M   'P 1'
#
loop_
_entity.id
_entity.type
_entity.pdbx_description
1 polymer ?
#
loop_
_entity_poly.entity_id
_entity_poly.type
_entity_poly.pdbx_seq_one_letter_code
_entity_poly.pdbx_strand_id
1 'polypeptide(L)'
;MDFLYFPDDKSEYIPGIISVVIIFILSVLIVRLLVRASRKQVKSLEEQGYPVVYKDGFDGDKTEEEILEPQKAVDSANEKKLRKKKET
;
A
#
# COMPACT_ATOMS: atom_id res chain seq x y z
N MET A 1 12.74 -33.88 26.26
CA MET A 1 11.76 -33.36 25.29
C MET A 1 11.00 -32.26 26.01
N ASP A 2 11.21 -31.01 25.62
CA ASP A 2 10.43 -29.90 26.17
C ASP A 2 9.02 -30.00 25.61
N PHE A 3 8.13 -30.57 26.41
CA PHE A 3 6.70 -30.53 26.15
C PHE A 3 6.29 -29.06 26.09
N LEU A 4 5.67 -28.66 24.99
CA LEU A 4 4.87 -27.43 24.97
C LEU A 4 3.91 -27.49 26.17
N TYR A 5 4.13 -26.64 27.16
CA TYR A 5 3.23 -26.51 28.30
C TYR A 5 1.97 -25.84 27.79
N PHE A 6 0.96 -26.66 27.54
CA PHE A 6 -0.37 -26.18 27.23
C PHE A 6 -1.12 -26.08 28.56
N PRO A 7 -1.47 -24.88 29.04
CA PRO A 7 -2.29 -24.76 30.23
C PRO A 7 -3.59 -25.56 30.10
N ASP A 8 -3.91 -26.30 31.16
CA ASP A 8 -5.14 -27.10 31.25
C ASP A 8 -6.39 -26.22 31.17
N ASP A 9 -6.29 -24.95 31.60
CA ASP A 9 -7.34 -23.94 31.45
C ASP A 9 -7.08 -23.02 30.25
N LYS A 10 -8.04 -23.02 29.31
CA LYS A 10 -8.02 -22.20 28.10
C LYS A 10 -8.02 -20.70 28.39
N SER A 11 -8.43 -20.31 29.59
CA SER A 11 -8.43 -18.90 30.02
C SER A 11 -7.05 -18.25 30.00
N GLU A 12 -5.99 -19.03 30.17
CA GLU A 12 -4.61 -18.54 30.21
C GLU A 12 -4.09 -18.10 28.81
N TYR A 13 -4.71 -18.55 27.72
CA TYR A 13 -4.39 -18.09 26.35
C TYR A 13 -5.08 -16.77 25.96
N ILE A 14 -6.14 -16.38 26.68
CA ILE A 14 -6.91 -15.16 26.43
C ILE A 14 -6.01 -13.91 26.35
N PRO A 15 -5.08 -13.66 27.30
CA PRO A 15 -4.20 -12.49 27.20
C PRO A 15 -3.36 -12.47 25.91
N GLY A 16 -2.86 -13.63 25.46
CA GLY A 16 -2.08 -13.73 24.23
C GLY A 16 -2.90 -13.39 22.99
N ILE A 17 -4.13 -13.92 22.89
CA ILE A 17 -5.04 -13.63 21.78
C ILE A 17 -5.40 -12.14 21.75
N ILE A 18 -5.66 -11.54 22.92
CA ILE A 18 -5.96 -10.10 23.02
C ILE A 18 -4.76 -9.27 22.52
N SER A 19 -3.53 -9.60 22.92
CA SER A 19 -2.33 -8.90 22.44
C SER A 19 -2.20 -8.97 20.92
N VAL A 20 -2.40 -10.14 20.32
CA VAL A 20 -2.35 -10.32 18.86
C VAL A 20 -3.41 -9.48 18.16
N VAL A 21 -4.65 -9.49 18.67
CA VAL A 21 -5.75 -8.70 18.10
C VAL A 21 -5.45 -7.20 18.17
N ILE A 22 -4.95 -6.71 19.29
CA ILE A 22 -4.60 -5.29 19.46
C ILE A 22 -3.51 -4.88 18.47
N ILE A 23 -2.42 -5.65 18.38
CA ILE A 23 -1.30 -5.36 17.46
C ILE A 23 -1.78 -5.41 16.01
N PHE A 24 -2.62 -6.37 15.67
CA PHE A 24 -3.18 -6.50 14.33
C PHE A 24 -4.02 -5.26 13.95
N ILE A 25 -4.93 -4.84 14.83
CA ILE A 25 -5.74 -3.63 14.62
C ILE A 25 -4.83 -2.40 14.46
N LEU A 26 -3.85 -2.24 15.35
CA LEU A 26 -2.89 -1.13 15.27
C LEU A 26 -2.11 -1.15 13.96
N SER A 27 -1.63 -2.31 13.51
CA SER A 27 -0.92 -2.46 12.25
C SER A 27 -1.77 -1.99 11.06
N VAL A 28 -3.02 -2.45 10.98
CA VAL A 28 -3.96 -2.03 9.93
C VAL A 28 -4.20 -0.52 9.97
N LEU A 29 -4.38 0.06 11.16
CA LEU A 29 -4.57 1.50 11.33
C LEU A 29 -3.35 2.30 10.88
N ILE A 30 -2.15 1.88 11.27
CA ILE A 30 -0.88 2.53 10.90
C ILE A 30 -0.71 2.51 9.38
N VAL A 31 -0.87 1.35 8.74
CA VAL A 31 -0.76 1.22 7.28
C VAL A 31 -1.78 2.12 6.59
N ARG A 32 -3.03 2.12 7.07
CA ARG A 32 -4.10 2.97 6.49
C ARG A 32 -3.78 4.46 6.63
N LEU A 33 -3.22 4.90 7.76
CA LEU A 33 -2.82 6.28 7.99
C LEU A 33 -1.63 6.65 7.09
N LEU A 34 -0.63 5.79 7.01
CA LEU A 34 0.57 5.98 6.18
C LEU A 34 0.22 6.13 4.70
N VAL A 35 -0.62 5.24 4.17
CA VAL A 35 -1.10 5.32 2.77
C VAL A 35 -1.84 6.63 2.53
N ARG A 36 -2.71 7.04 3.45
CA ARG A 36 -3.48 8.29 3.32
C ARG A 36 -2.58 9.52 3.36
N ALA A 37 -1.53 9.52 4.18
CA ALA A 37 -0.53 10.58 4.23
C ALA A 37 0.35 10.61 2.97
N SER A 38 0.77 9.44 2.48
CA SER A 38 1.58 9.29 1.27
C SER A 38 0.85 9.85 0.04
N ARG A 39 -0.45 9.57 -0.12
CA ARG A 39 -1.28 10.12 -1.21
C ARG A 39 -1.29 11.64 -1.27
N LYS A 40 -1.25 12.32 -0.12
CA LYS A 40 -1.19 13.79 -0.08
C LYS A 40 0.15 14.30 -0.62
N GLN A 41 1.25 13.67 -0.21
CA GLN A 41 2.59 14.04 -0.63
C GLN A 41 2.77 13.85 -2.15
N VAL A 42 2.29 12.72 -2.67
CA VAL A 42 2.33 12.40 -4.10
C VAL A 42 1.60 13.46 -4.93
N LYS A 43 0.41 13.88 -4.52
CA LYS A 43 -0.33 14.96 -5.20
C LYS A 43 0.45 16.27 -5.22
N SER A 44 1.03 16.67 -4.08
CA SER A 44 1.84 17.88 -4.02
C SER A 44 3.10 17.82 -4.89
N LEU A 45 3.69 16.65 -5.09
CA LEU A 45 4.83 16.45 -5.99
C LEU A 45 4.43 16.53 -7.47
N GLU A 46 3.27 15.99 -7.82
CA GLU A 46 2.72 16.11 -9.18
C GLU A 46 2.42 17.56 -9.56
N GLU A 47 1.88 18.36 -8.61
CA GLU A 47 1.68 19.80 -8.78
C GLU A 47 3.00 20.56 -9.00
N GLN A 48 4.10 20.09 -8.41
CA GLN A 48 5.44 20.64 -8.60
C GLN A 48 6.11 20.20 -9.91
N GLY A 49 5.44 19.38 -10.73
CA GLY A 49 5.93 18.95 -12.04
C GLY A 49 6.83 17.72 -12.02
N TYR A 50 6.94 17.03 -10.88
CA TYR A 50 7.66 15.76 -10.82
C TYR A 50 6.78 14.62 -11.35
N PRO A 51 7.31 13.71 -12.18
CA PRO A 51 6.57 12.53 -12.61
C PRO A 51 6.46 11.56 -11.43
N VAL A 52 5.26 11.38 -10.88
CA VAL A 52 5.02 10.45 -9.76
C VAL A 52 4.21 9.25 -10.26
N VAL A 53 4.84 8.07 -10.25
CA VAL A 53 4.16 6.80 -10.56
C VAL A 53 3.61 6.24 -9.26
N TYR A 54 2.35 6.53 -8.96
CA TYR A 54 1.65 5.96 -7.81
C TYR A 54 0.77 4.80 -8.26
N LYS A 55 1.17 3.58 -7.92
CA LYS A 55 0.39 2.38 -8.18
C LYS A 55 -0.65 2.24 -7.07
N ASP A 56 -1.90 2.58 -7.35
CA ASP A 56 -3.00 2.35 -6.42
C ASP A 56 -3.19 0.84 -6.24
N GLY A 57 -2.92 0.35 -5.04
CA GLY A 57 -2.92 -1.09 -4.70
C GLY A 57 -4.31 -1.75 -4.69
N PHE A 58 -5.26 -1.27 -5.48
CA PHE A 58 -6.56 -1.91 -5.70
C PHE A 58 -6.96 -1.91 -7.18
N ASP A 59 -6.01 -2.00 -8.11
CA ASP A 59 -6.33 -2.35 -9.49
C ASP A 59 -5.75 -3.75 -9.75
N GLY A 60 -6.61 -4.74 -9.55
CA GLY A 60 -6.43 -6.04 -10.19
C GLY A 60 -6.38 -5.82 -11.69
N ASP A 61 -5.41 -6.47 -12.32
CA ASP A 61 -5.14 -6.46 -13.77
C ASP A 61 -4.28 -5.28 -14.28
N LYS A 62 -2.94 -5.48 -14.31
CA LYS A 62 -2.22 -5.60 -15.59
C LYS A 62 -0.70 -5.84 -15.50
N THR A 63 -0.33 -6.69 -16.46
CA THR A 63 0.89 -7.09 -17.16
C THR A 63 2.28 -6.76 -16.59
N GLU A 64 3.07 -7.83 -16.46
CA GLU A 64 4.47 -7.90 -16.03
C GLU A 64 5.42 -6.95 -16.76
N GLU A 65 5.06 -6.46 -17.95
CA GLU A 65 5.85 -5.49 -18.73
C GLU A 65 6.00 -4.13 -18.04
N GLU A 66 5.03 -3.69 -17.23
CA GLU A 66 5.10 -2.42 -16.49
C GLU A 66 5.97 -2.52 -15.22
N ILE A 67 6.19 -3.75 -14.74
CA ILE A 67 6.98 -4.05 -13.55
C ILE A 67 8.49 -4.00 -13.86
N LEU A 68 8.89 -4.41 -15.06
CA LEU A 68 10.30 -4.46 -15.46
C LEU A 68 10.85 -3.11 -15.99
N GLU A 69 10.00 -2.23 -16.55
CA GLU A 69 10.44 -0.96 -17.14
C GLU A 69 9.56 0.24 -16.73
N PRO A 70 9.84 0.88 -15.57
CA PRO A 70 9.03 1.98 -15.04
C PRO A 70 9.05 3.24 -15.93
N GLN A 71 10.03 3.39 -16.82
CA GLN A 71 10.12 4.54 -17.74
C GLN A 71 9.04 4.52 -18.82
N LYS A 72 8.66 3.35 -19.37
CA LYS A 72 7.62 3.27 -20.40
C LYS A 72 6.24 3.64 -19.87
N ALA A 73 5.95 3.31 -18.62
CA ALA A 73 4.72 3.73 -17.95
C ALA A 73 4.65 5.26 -17.84
N VAL A 74 5.75 5.89 -17.44
CA VAL A 74 5.90 7.35 -17.35
C VAL A 74 5.71 8.02 -18.70
N ASP A 75 6.36 7.50 -19.75
CA ASP A 75 6.28 8.06 -21.10
C ASP A 75 4.85 7.96 -21.67
N SER A 76 4.20 6.81 -21.49
CA SER A 76 2.83 6.61 -21.98
C SER A 76 1.79 7.45 -21.24
N ALA A 77 1.97 7.67 -19.93
CA ALA A 77 1.12 8.54 -19.13
C ALA A 77 1.31 10.01 -19.52
N ASN A 78 2.56 10.42 -19.78
CA ASN A 78 2.90 11.79 -20.20
C ASN A 78 2.36 12.09 -21.60
N GLU A 79 2.44 11.12 -22.54
CA GLU A 79 1.86 11.28 -23.88
C GLU A 79 0.34 11.40 -23.84
N LYS A 80 -0.33 10.59 -23.01
CA LYS A 80 -1.79 10.71 -22.79
C LYS A 80 -2.19 12.06 -22.19
N LYS A 81 -1.42 12.59 -21.24
CA LYS A 81 -1.62 13.94 -20.69
C LYS A 81 -1.41 15.03 -21.74
N LEU A 82 -0.40 14.89 -22.59
CA LEU A 82 -0.10 15.84 -23.66
C LEU A 82 -1.20 15.89 -24.73
N ARG A 83 -1.79 14.72 -25.06
CA ARG A 83 -2.94 14.64 -25.97
C ARG A 83 -4.18 15.32 -25.37
N LYS A 84 -4.50 15.05 -24.11
CA LYS A 84 -5.64 15.66 -23.42
C LYS A 84 -5.52 17.19 -23.30
N LYS A 85 -4.30 17.71 -23.14
CA LYS A 85 -4.02 19.16 -23.11
C LYS A 85 -4.10 19.83 -24.49
N LYS A 86 -3.99 19.07 -25.59
CA LYS A 86 -4.16 19.61 -26.95
C LYS A 86 -5.63 19.64 -27.41
N GLU A 87 -6.50 18.92 -26.71
CA GLU A 87 -7.95 18.86 -26.98
C GLU A 87 -8.77 19.86 -26.13
N THR A 88 -8.11 20.66 -25.29
CA THR A 88 -8.71 21.80 -24.54
C THR A 88 -8.05 23.10 -24.97
#